data_AF-A0A423PRK8-F1
#
_entry.id   AF-A0A423PRK8-F1
#
_cell.length_a   1.000
_cell.length_b   1.000
_cell.length_c   1.000
_cell.angle_alpha   90.00
_cell.angle_beta   90.00
_cell.angle_gamma   90.00
#
_symmetry.space_group_name_H-M   'P 1'
#
loop_
_entity.id
_entity.type
_entity.pdbx_description
1 polymer ?
#
loop_
_entity_poly.entity_id
_entity_poly.type
_entity_poly.pdbx_seq_one_letter_code
_entity_poly.pdbx_strand_id
1 'polypeptide(L)' 'MEKSMSRPPLDDARLTTLSESVGLDLSPERRAVLMPALDGLLQQFDVLYDVEVDETAPLHSFDARWGEKK' A
#
# COMPACT_ATOMS: atom_id res chain seq x y z
N MET A 1 6.60 -17.79 -19.33
CA MET A 1 6.95 -16.90 -18.21
C MET A 1 6.00 -15.73 -18.30
N GLU A 2 4.87 -15.84 -17.62
CA GLU A 2 3.97 -14.69 -17.47
C GLU A 2 4.73 -13.60 -16.72
N LYS A 3 4.62 -12.38 -17.24
CA LYS A 3 5.26 -11.20 -16.67
C LYS A 3 4.57 -10.95 -15.33
N SER A 4 5.24 -11.27 -14.22
CA SER A 4 4.80 -10.86 -12.89
C SER A 4 4.41 -9.38 -12.97
N MET A 5 3.16 -9.08 -12.63
CA MET A 5 2.57 -7.74 -12.71
C MET A 5 3.10 -6.89 -11.55
N SER A 6 4.43 -6.78 -11.44
CA SER A 6 5.07 -5.95 -10.46
C SER A 6 4.77 -4.49 -10.79
N ARG A 7 4.24 -3.80 -9.79
CA ARG A 7 3.96 -2.37 -9.84
C ARG A 7 5.26 -1.59 -10.12
N PRO A 8 5.18 -0.45 -10.84
CA PRO A 8 6.34 0.41 -10.94
C PRO A 8 6.74 0.94 -9.56
N PRO A 9 8.04 1.20 -9.33
CA PRO A 9 8.54 1.76 -8.07
C PRO A 9 7.78 3.03 -7.66
N LEU A 10 7.74 3.29 -6.35
CA LEU A 10 7.18 4.52 -5.81
C LEU A 10 8.03 5.71 -6.27
N ASP A 11 7.36 6.73 -6.81
CA ASP A 11 7.96 7.98 -7.25
C ASP A 11 7.50 9.17 -6.38
N ASP A 12 8.16 10.31 -6.57
CA ASP A 12 7.89 11.54 -5.81
C ASP A 12 6.45 12.05 -5.98
N ALA A 13 5.87 11.87 -7.17
CA ALA A 13 4.51 12.30 -7.44
C ALA A 13 3.51 11.48 -6.60
N ARG A 14 3.65 10.15 -6.60
CA ARG A 14 2.82 9.25 -5.80
C ARG A 14 3.02 9.44 -4.30
N LEU A 15 4.27 9.63 -3.84
CA LEU A 15 4.54 9.91 -2.44
C LEU A 15 3.88 11.22 -2.00
N THR A 16 3.87 12.24 -2.86
CA THR A 16 3.17 13.51 -2.61
C THR A 16 1.67 13.28 -2.46
N THR A 17 1.03 12.59 -3.40
CA THR A 17 -0.39 12.26 -3.34
C THR A 17 -0.76 11.48 -2.07
N LEU A 18 0.06 10.50 -1.67
CA LEU A 18 -0.17 9.72 -0.45
C LEU A 18 -0.02 10.56 0.81
N SER A 19 0.93 11.49 0.84
CA SER A 19 1.17 12.34 2.00
C SER A 19 0.05 13.37 2.17
N GLU A 20 -0.42 13.95 1.06
CA GLU A 20 -1.54 14.90 1.04
C GLU A 20 -2.85 14.24 1.48
N SER A 21 -3.13 13.01 1.05
CA SER A 21 -4.38 12.32 1.39
C SER A 21 -4.56 12.03 2.88
N VAL A 22 -3.45 11.97 3.62
CA VAL A 22 -3.43 11.77 5.08
C VAL A 22 -3.06 13.04 5.86
N GLY A 23 -2.90 14.17 5.17
CA GLY A 23 -2.55 15.46 5.78
C GLY A 23 -1.14 15.51 6.39
N LEU A 24 -0.21 14.69 5.89
CA LEU A 24 1.19 14.70 6.32
C LEU A 24 2.01 15.68 5.48
N ASP A 25 2.57 16.68 6.16
CA ASP A 25 3.64 17.49 5.58
C ASP A 25 5.01 16.83 5.86
N LEU A 26 5.68 16.44 4.78
CA LEU A 26 6.98 15.77 4.84
C LEU A 26 8.06 16.68 4.28
N SER A 27 9.01 17.06 5.14
CA SER A 27 10.23 17.74 4.72
C SER A 27 11.02 16.88 3.70
N PRO A 28 11.88 17.47 2.87
CA PRO A 28 12.69 16.74 1.89
C PRO A 28 13.49 15.58 2.50
N GLU A 29 14.05 15.78 3.70
CA GLU A 29 14.84 14.78 4.41
C GLU A 29 13.98 13.59 4.84
N ARG A 30 12.77 13.86 5.34
CA ARG A 30 11.81 12.81 5.73
C ARG A 30 11.33 12.03 4.50
N ARG A 31 11.11 12.70 3.38
CA ARG A 31 10.76 12.05 2.10
C ARG A 31 11.86 11.10 1.64
N ALA A 32 13.11 11.55 1.68
CA ALA A 32 14.26 10.75 1.27
C ALA A 32 14.42 9.45 2.09
N VAL A 33 14.05 9.49 3.38
CA VAL A 33 14.06 8.30 4.25
C VAL A 33 12.82 7.42 4.03
N LEU A 34 11.63 8.04 3.90
CA LEU A 34 10.37 7.32 3.80
C LEU A 34 10.22 6.59 2.46
N MET A 35 10.67 7.19 1.37
CA MET A 35 10.50 6.68 0.01
C MET A 35 10.96 5.22 -0.14
N PRO A 36 12.24 4.86 0.13
CA PRO A 36 12.70 3.49 -0.03
C PRO A 36 12.03 2.51 0.96
N ALA A 37 11.70 2.96 2.17
CA ALA A 37 11.03 2.13 3.17
C ALA A 37 9.60 1.77 2.74
N LEU A 38 8.84 2.76 2.26
CA LEU A 38 7.48 2.57 1.78
C LEU A 38 7.46 1.75 0.48
N ASP A 39 8.38 2.01 -0.44
CA ASP A 39 8.50 1.20 -1.66
C ASP A 39 8.77 -0.27 -1.33
N GLY A 40 9.69 -0.56 -0.41
CA GLY A 40 9.97 -1.92 0.05
C GLY A 40 8.76 -2.61 0.69
N LEU A 41 7.94 -1.88 1.46
CA LEU A 41 6.69 -2.43 2.01
C LEU A 41 5.68 -2.71 0.90
N LEU A 42 5.55 -1.84 -0.10
CA LEU A 42 4.65 -2.03 -1.23
C LEU A 42 5.06 -3.25 -2.07
N GLN A 43 6.37 -3.46 -2.28
CA GLN A 43 6.90 -4.65 -2.96
C GLN A 43 6.56 -5.95 -2.21
N GLN A 44 6.48 -5.94 -0.88
CA GLN A 44 6.05 -7.14 -0.13
C GLN A 44 4.60 -7.52 -0.43
N PHE A 45 3.74 -6.55 -0.76
CA PHE A 45 2.36 -6.81 -1.17
C PHE A 45 2.23 -7.24 -2.63
N ASP A 46 3.27 -7.10 -3.45
CA ASP A 46 3.20 -7.50 -4.86
C ASP A 46 2.97 -9.00 -5.03
N VAL A 47 3.34 -9.82 -4.04
CA VAL A 47 3.03 -11.26 -4.01
C VAL A 47 1.53 -11.53 -4.10
N LEU A 48 0.68 -10.57 -3.72
CA LEU A 48 -0.77 -10.70 -3.83
C LEU A 48 -1.27 -10.63 -5.28
N TYR A 49 -0.49 -10.08 -6.22
CA TYR A 49 -0.84 -10.12 -7.64
C TYR A 49 -0.75 -11.51 -8.25
N ASP A 50 0.00 -12.41 -7.62
CA ASP A 50 0.13 -13.80 -8.06
C ASP A 50 -0.99 -14.69 -7.50
N VAL A 51 -1.88 -14.15 -6.66
CA VAL A 51 -3.02 -14.87 -6.10
C VAL A 51 -4.22 -14.73 -7.04
N GLU A 52 -4.65 -15.84 -7.63
CA GLU A 52 -5.94 -15.91 -8.33
C GLU A 52 -7.08 -15.75 -7.31
N VAL A 53 -7.77 -14.62 -7.37
CA VAL A 53 -9.02 -14.40 -6.63
C VAL A 53 -10.16 -14.82 -7.55
N ASP A 54 -10.91 -15.87 -7.19
CA ASP A 54 -12.10 -16.31 -7.95
C ASP A 54 -13.29 -15.34 -7.71
N GLU A 55 -14.55 -15.78 -7.92
CA GLU A 55 -15.77 -15.05 -7.51
C GLU A 55 -15.91 -14.84 -5.98
N THR A 56 -14.81 -14.90 -5.22
CA THR A 56 -14.74 -14.53 -3.81
C THR A 56 -15.14 -13.06 -3.70
N ALA A 57 -16.43 -12.85 -3.43
CA ALA A 57 -16.98 -11.52 -3.21
C ALA A 57 -16.13 -10.80 -2.15
N PRO A 58 -15.76 -9.52 -2.38
CA PRO A 58 -15.08 -8.72 -1.39
C PRO A 58 -15.85 -8.83 -0.08
N LEU A 59 -15.16 -9.22 1.00
CA LEU A 59 -15.80 -9.44 2.29
C LEU A 59 -16.34 -8.10 2.82
N HIS A 60 -17.57 -7.75 2.45
CA HIS A 60 -18.32 -6.60 2.99
C HIS A 60 -18.67 -6.75 4.49
N SER A 61 -17.99 -7.66 5.21
CA SER A 61 -18.21 -7.92 6.64
C SER A 61 -16.95 -7.78 7.51
N PHE A 62 -15.83 -7.22 7.00
CA PHE A 62 -14.74 -6.82 7.88
C PHE A 62 -15.09 -5.51 8.62
N ASP A 63 -15.76 -5.66 9.76
CA ASP A 63 -15.98 -4.60 10.74
C ASP A 63 -14.82 -4.63 11.76
N ALA A 64 -13.83 -3.75 11.56
CA ALA A 64 -12.64 -3.65 12.41
C ALA A 64 -12.95 -2.99 13.77
N ARG A 65 -13.92 -3.52 14.53
CA ARG A 65 -14.15 -3.10 15.92
C ARG A 65 -13.15 -3.77 16.85
N TRP A 66 -11.91 -3.28 16.81
CA TRP A 66 -10.93 -3.55 17.85
C TRP A 66 -11.32 -2.80 19.12
N GLY A 67 -12.11 -3.43 20.02
CA GLY A 67 -12.19 -2.97 21.41
C GLY A 67 -13.55 -2.98 22.12
N GLU A 68 -14.67 -3.33 21.49
CA GLU A 68 -15.94 -3.44 22.22
C GLU A 68 -16.05 -4.80 22.92
N LYS A 69 -15.47 -4.90 24.13
CA LYS A 69 -15.78 -5.97 25.08
C LYS A 69 -17.24 -5.80 25.53
N LYS A 70 -18.07 -6.83 25.32
CA LYS A 70 -19.33 -7.00 26.07
C LYS A 70 -19.04 -7.44 27.50
#